data_AF-A0A945MJR1-F1
#
_entry.id   AF-A0A945MJR1-F1
#
_cell.length_a   1.000
_cell.length_b   1.000
_cell.length_c   1.000
_cell.angle_alpha   90.00
_cell.angle_beta   90.00
_cell.angle_gamma   90.00
#
_symmetry.space_group_name_H-M   'P 1'
#
loop_
_entity.id
_entity.type
_entity.pdbx_description
1 polymer ?
#
loop_
_entity_poly.entity_id
_entity_poly.type
_entity_poly.pdbx_seq_one_letter_code
_entity_poly.pdbx_strand_id
1 'polypeptide(L)'
;MRKNKLKEILKSDKPVVCGWLHIPNSWTAEVMANAGWDCLTVDMQHGLCNIETAIQMMQAISTTSTVPLARANWNTPGEIMKLLDGGAYGIICPMINTKDECESFVGACKYPPLGYRSFGPTRARVYAGKDYGDYANDEILTLAMVETHQA
;
A
#
# COMPACT_ATOMS: atom_id res chain seq x y z
N MET A 1 -0.74 -8.77 13.95
CA MET A 1 -1.12 -8.35 12.60
C MET A 1 -0.59 -9.42 11.65
N ARG A 2 -1.31 -9.76 10.57
CA ARG A 2 -0.77 -10.63 9.51
C ARG A 2 0.54 -10.04 9.01
N LYS A 3 1.60 -10.85 9.00
CA LYS A 3 2.94 -10.43 8.59
C LYS A 3 2.97 -10.05 7.12
N ASN A 4 3.69 -8.98 6.80
CA ASN A 4 3.90 -8.56 5.44
C ASN A 4 4.97 -9.43 4.77
N LYS A 5 4.53 -10.44 3.99
CA LYS A 5 5.40 -11.37 3.27
C LYS A 5 6.48 -10.66 2.44
N LEU A 6 6.19 -9.48 1.89
CA LEU A 6 7.18 -8.73 1.10
C LEU A 6 8.40 -8.34 1.94
N LYS A 7 8.21 -7.99 3.22
CA LYS A 7 9.32 -7.68 4.13
C LYS A 7 10.20 -8.90 4.38
N GLU A 8 9.62 -10.10 4.45
CA GLU A 8 10.36 -11.34 4.64
C GLU A 8 11.18 -11.71 3.40
N ILE A 9 10.59 -11.56 2.20
CA ILE A 9 11.28 -11.77 0.92
C ILE A 9 12.47 -10.81 0.79
N LEU A 10 12.25 -9.51 1.05
CA LEU A 10 13.28 -8.48 0.95
C LEU A 10 14.40 -8.70 1.98
N LYS A 11 14.08 -9.09 3.23
CA LYS A 11 15.09 -9.44 4.24
C LYS A 11 15.93 -10.68 3.88
N SER A 12 15.43 -11.50 2.96
CA SER A 12 16.13 -12.70 2.47
C SER A 12 16.93 -12.43 1.19
N ASP A 13 17.13 -11.15 0.82
CA ASP A 13 17.80 -10.70 -0.40
C ASP A 13 17.22 -11.32 -1.69
N LYS A 14 15.91 -11.59 -1.69
CA LYS A 14 15.20 -12.11 -2.85
C LYS A 14 14.40 -11.00 -3.54
N PRO A 15 14.26 -11.07 -4.88
CA PRO A 15 13.41 -10.13 -5.59
C PRO A 15 11.93 -10.35 -5.24
N VAL A 16 11.16 -9.27 -5.23
CA VAL A 16 9.70 -9.29 -5.15
C VAL A 16 9.14 -9.09 -6.55
N VAL A 17 8.24 -9.97 -6.99
CA VAL A 17 7.57 -9.83 -8.30
C VAL A 17 6.19 -9.20 -8.10
N CYS A 18 6.00 -7.99 -8.63
CA CYS A 18 4.78 -7.22 -8.46
C CYS A 18 4.05 -6.99 -9.79
N GLY A 19 2.74 -7.24 -9.81
CA GLY A 19 1.88 -6.88 -10.94
C GLY A 19 1.28 -5.48 -10.76
N TRP A 20 1.11 -4.74 -11.84
CA TRP A 20 0.58 -3.37 -11.81
C TRP A 20 -0.83 -3.31 -12.40
N LEU A 21 -1.80 -2.80 -11.65
CA LEU A 21 -3.21 -2.84 -12.03
C LEU A 21 -3.72 -1.45 -12.42
N HIS A 22 -3.97 -1.25 -13.70
CA HIS A 22 -4.56 0.00 -14.24
C HIS A 22 -6.07 -0.10 -14.49
N ILE A 23 -6.62 -1.32 -14.62
CA ILE A 23 -8.03 -1.55 -14.96
C ILE A 23 -8.83 -1.61 -13.64
N PRO A 24 -9.81 -0.72 -13.41
CA PRO A 24 -10.53 -0.59 -12.15
C PRO A 24 -11.62 -1.66 -12.03
N ASN A 25 -11.20 -2.92 -11.87
CA ASN A 25 -12.10 -4.06 -11.88
C ASN A 25 -11.65 -5.13 -10.86
N SER A 26 -12.55 -5.48 -9.95
CA SER A 26 -12.24 -6.45 -8.89
C SER A 26 -12.04 -7.88 -9.43
N TRP A 27 -12.74 -8.25 -10.50
CA TRP A 27 -12.60 -9.57 -11.12
C TRP A 27 -11.22 -9.77 -11.74
N THR A 28 -10.70 -8.78 -12.49
CA THR A 28 -9.34 -8.88 -13.04
C THR A 28 -8.28 -8.87 -11.93
N ALA A 29 -8.50 -8.12 -10.85
CA ALA A 29 -7.63 -8.14 -9.68
C ALA A 29 -7.62 -9.51 -8.98
N GLU A 30 -8.78 -10.19 -8.88
CA GLU A 30 -8.90 -11.53 -8.32
C GLU A 30 -8.16 -12.58 -9.15
N VAL A 31 -8.33 -12.54 -10.47
CA VAL A 31 -7.61 -13.43 -11.41
C VAL A 31 -6.11 -13.24 -11.25
N MET A 32 -5.64 -11.98 -11.23
CA MET A 32 -4.23 -11.67 -11.01
C MET A 32 -3.75 -12.16 -9.64
N ALA A 33 -4.55 -12.01 -8.58
CA ALA A 33 -4.16 -12.42 -7.23
C ALA A 33 -3.93 -13.94 -7.11
N ASN A 34 -4.55 -14.74 -7.99
CA ASN A 34 -4.37 -16.19 -8.06
C ASN A 34 -3.27 -16.64 -9.05
N ALA A 35 -2.63 -15.72 -9.77
CA ALA A 35 -1.64 -16.02 -10.80
C ALA A 35 -0.19 -16.19 -10.28
N GLY A 36 0.03 -16.17 -8.97
CA GLY A 36 1.34 -16.42 -8.34
C GLY A 36 2.23 -15.19 -8.15
N TRP A 37 1.66 -13.98 -8.18
CA TRP A 37 2.39 -12.74 -7.87
C TRP A 37 2.69 -12.64 -6.36
N ASP A 38 3.80 -11.97 -5.99
CA ASP A 38 4.06 -11.66 -4.58
C ASP A 38 3.20 -10.49 -4.11
N CYS A 39 3.05 -9.48 -4.97
CA CYS A 39 2.18 -8.34 -4.73
C CYS A 39 1.46 -7.87 -5.99
N LEU A 40 0.40 -7.10 -5.76
CA LEU A 40 -0.29 -6.35 -6.78
C LEU A 40 -0.44 -4.91 -6.33
N THR A 41 -0.02 -3.98 -7.19
CA THR A 41 -0.17 -2.54 -6.98
C THR A 41 -1.43 -2.04 -7.67
N VAL A 42 -2.36 -1.52 -6.87
CA VAL A 42 -3.50 -0.74 -7.39
C VAL A 42 -3.01 0.68 -7.70
N ASP A 43 -3.12 1.10 -8.95
CA ASP A 43 -2.58 2.37 -9.40
C ASP A 43 -3.62 3.48 -9.38
N MET A 44 -3.45 4.45 -8.47
CA MET A 44 -4.31 5.63 -8.35
C MET A 44 -3.77 6.85 -9.10
N GLN A 45 -2.53 6.81 -9.61
CA GLN A 45 -1.92 7.98 -10.27
C GLN A 45 -2.19 7.99 -11.78
N HIS A 46 -1.93 6.85 -12.44
CA HIS A 46 -2.11 6.71 -13.89
C HIS A 46 -3.02 5.53 -14.26
N GLY A 47 -3.40 4.70 -13.28
CA GLY A 47 -4.53 3.80 -13.44
C GLY A 47 -5.85 4.55 -13.44
N LEU A 48 -6.92 3.91 -13.90
CA LEU A 48 -8.27 4.50 -13.90
C LEU A 48 -9.01 4.23 -12.58
N CYS A 49 -8.26 3.92 -11.51
CA CYS A 49 -8.82 3.60 -10.21
C CYS A 49 -9.15 4.88 -9.43
N ASN A 50 -10.26 4.83 -8.71
CA ASN A 50 -10.61 5.74 -7.62
C ASN A 50 -10.59 4.97 -6.29
N ILE A 51 -10.86 5.65 -5.18
CA ILE A 51 -10.77 5.02 -3.85
C ILE A 51 -11.76 3.86 -3.70
N GLU A 52 -12.96 3.97 -4.26
CA GLU A 52 -13.99 2.93 -4.21
C GLU A 52 -13.55 1.66 -4.94
N THR A 53 -13.10 1.80 -6.18
CA THR A 53 -12.62 0.68 -7.01
C THR A 53 -11.33 0.09 -6.45
N ALA A 54 -10.44 0.92 -5.91
CA ALA A 54 -9.22 0.44 -5.26
C ALA A 54 -9.53 -0.43 -4.03
N ILE A 55 -10.50 -0.03 -3.20
CA ILE A 55 -10.94 -0.84 -2.04
C ILE A 55 -11.53 -2.16 -2.51
N GLN A 56 -12.36 -2.18 -3.57
CA GLN A 56 -12.94 -3.40 -4.13
C GLN A 56 -11.87 -4.35 -4.70
N MET A 57 -10.85 -3.82 -5.39
CA MET A 57 -9.73 -4.60 -5.88
C MET A 57 -8.88 -5.14 -4.73
N MET A 58 -8.58 -4.34 -3.72
CA MET A 58 -7.88 -4.80 -2.52
C MET A 58 -8.69 -5.85 -1.75
N GLN A 59 -10.02 -5.79 -1.75
CA GLN A 59 -10.89 -6.84 -1.22
C GLN A 59 -10.65 -8.18 -1.91
N ALA A 60 -10.64 -8.19 -3.24
CA ALA A 60 -10.35 -9.38 -4.03
C ALA A 60 -8.93 -9.91 -3.78
N ILE A 61 -7.91 -9.04 -3.80
CA ILE A 61 -6.51 -9.46 -3.57
C ILE A 61 -6.33 -10.08 -2.18
N SER A 62 -7.00 -9.50 -1.17
CA SER A 62 -6.90 -9.90 0.24
C SER A 62 -7.40 -11.32 0.54
N THR A 63 -8.13 -11.97 -0.37
CA THR A 63 -8.56 -13.38 -0.21
C THR A 63 -7.44 -14.38 -0.47
N THR A 64 -6.27 -13.91 -0.93
CA THR A 64 -5.12 -14.75 -1.33
C THR A 64 -3.87 -14.48 -0.48
N SER A 65 -2.75 -15.14 -0.82
CA SER A 65 -1.43 -14.83 -0.27
C SER A 65 -0.79 -13.56 -0.84
N THR A 66 -1.29 -13.06 -1.98
CA THR A 66 -0.76 -11.90 -2.69
C THR A 66 -0.97 -10.63 -1.88
N VAL A 67 0.06 -9.78 -1.77
CA VAL A 67 0.03 -8.59 -0.91
C VAL A 67 -0.53 -7.38 -1.69
N PRO A 68 -1.60 -6.72 -1.20
CA PRO A 68 -2.13 -5.52 -1.84
C PRO A 68 -1.27 -4.30 -1.54
N LEU A 69 -0.74 -3.66 -2.57
CA LEU A 69 -0.11 -2.34 -2.51
C LEU A 69 -1.00 -1.31 -3.22
N ALA A 70 -0.77 -0.04 -2.93
CA ALA A 70 -1.38 1.06 -3.68
C ALA A 70 -0.32 2.10 -4.05
N ARG A 71 -0.32 2.54 -5.32
CA ARG A 71 0.38 3.78 -5.69
C ARG A 71 -0.59 4.93 -5.49
N ALA A 72 -0.27 5.86 -4.58
CA ALA A 72 -1.07 7.06 -4.36
C ALA A 72 -1.00 7.99 -5.58
N ASN A 73 -2.01 8.84 -5.78
CA ASN A 73 -1.98 9.81 -6.88
C ASN A 73 -0.90 10.89 -6.69
N TRP A 74 -0.60 11.21 -5.43
CA TRP A 74 0.34 12.24 -4.99
C TRP A 74 0.69 12.05 -3.50
N ASN A 75 1.63 12.84 -2.99
CA ASN A 75 1.97 12.89 -1.57
C ASN A 75 0.92 13.65 -0.74
N THR A 76 -0.29 13.10 -0.67
CA THR A 76 -1.43 13.71 0.03
C THR A 76 -1.81 12.87 1.25
N PRO A 77 -1.53 13.32 2.49
CA PRO A 77 -1.73 12.51 3.69
C PRO A 77 -3.14 11.93 3.84
N GLY A 78 -4.18 12.72 3.56
CA GLY A 78 -5.57 12.25 3.67
C GLY A 78 -5.90 11.09 2.73
N GLU A 79 -5.31 11.05 1.54
CA GLU A 79 -5.48 9.93 0.60
C GLU A 79 -4.70 8.70 1.05
N ILE A 80 -3.44 8.90 1.44
CA ILE A 80 -2.56 7.84 1.97
C ILE A 80 -3.23 7.12 3.14
N MET A 81 -3.80 7.87 4.09
CA MET A 81 -4.52 7.31 5.24
C MET A 81 -5.73 6.48 4.80
N LYS A 82 -6.53 6.97 3.85
CA LYS A 82 -7.69 6.23 3.31
C LYS A 82 -7.28 4.92 2.63
N LEU A 83 -6.20 4.92 1.84
CA LEU A 83 -5.68 3.70 1.21
C LEU A 83 -5.24 2.68 2.25
N LEU A 84 -4.51 3.12 3.27
CA LEU A 84 -4.08 2.26 4.37
C LEU A 84 -5.25 1.73 5.21
N ASP A 85 -6.25 2.56 5.49
CA ASP A 85 -7.48 2.16 6.20
C ASP A 85 -8.34 1.21 5.37
N GLY A 86 -8.27 1.35 4.04
CA GLY A 86 -8.81 0.46 3.03
C GLY A 86 -8.08 -0.88 2.92
N GLY A 87 -6.92 -1.03 3.57
CA GLY A 87 -6.19 -2.30 3.68
C GLY A 87 -4.99 -2.46 2.74
N ALA A 88 -4.47 -1.36 2.18
CA ALA A 88 -3.15 -1.40 1.55
C ALA A 88 -2.08 -1.78 2.59
N TYR A 89 -1.18 -2.70 2.21
CA TYR A 89 -0.04 -3.15 3.03
C TYR A 89 1.26 -2.43 2.73
N GLY A 90 1.22 -1.57 1.71
CA GLY A 90 2.26 -0.60 1.45
C GLY A 90 1.75 0.45 0.49
N ILE A 91 2.40 1.62 0.57
CA ILE A 91 2.10 2.76 -0.27
C ILE A 91 3.34 3.06 -1.12
N ILE A 92 3.11 3.20 -2.42
CA ILE A 92 4.06 3.77 -3.36
C ILE A 92 3.67 5.23 -3.55
N CYS A 93 4.57 6.16 -3.26
CA CYS A 93 4.31 7.59 -3.41
C CYS A 93 5.15 8.15 -4.57
N PRO A 94 4.49 8.74 -5.58
CA PRO A 94 5.20 9.36 -6.70
C PRO A 94 5.84 10.69 -6.31
N MET A 95 6.72 11.18 -7.18
CA MET A 95 7.24 12.56 -7.19
C MET A 95 7.83 13.04 -5.86
N ILE A 96 8.55 12.18 -5.15
CA ILE A 96 9.29 12.59 -3.95
C ILE A 96 10.63 13.17 -4.39
N ASN A 97 10.81 14.48 -4.22
CA ASN A 97 11.97 15.23 -4.70
C ASN A 97 12.84 15.80 -3.58
N THR A 98 12.36 15.78 -2.34
CA THR A 98 13.08 16.34 -1.20
C THR A 98 13.00 15.43 0.01
N LYS A 99 13.97 15.61 0.92
CA LYS A 99 13.95 14.98 2.24
C LYS A 99 12.65 15.28 2.99
N ASP A 100 12.20 16.53 3.00
CA ASP A 100 10.99 16.96 3.72
C ASP A 100 9.73 16.29 3.15
N GLU A 101 9.63 16.15 1.82
CA GLU A 101 8.54 15.40 1.18
C GLU A 101 8.57 13.92 1.57
N CYS A 102 9.75 13.31 1.64
CA CYS A 102 9.93 11.93 2.07
C CYS A 102 9.52 11.75 3.55
N GLU A 103 9.94 12.65 4.44
CA GLU A 103 9.57 12.63 5.86
C GLU A 103 8.05 12.82 6.05
N SER A 104 7.45 13.73 5.29
CA SER A 104 5.99 13.92 5.24
C SER A 104 5.28 12.63 4.78
N PHE A 105 5.73 12.03 3.68
CA PHE A 105 5.17 10.78 3.17
C PHE A 105 5.24 9.64 4.20
N VAL A 106 6.41 9.42 4.79
CA VAL A 106 6.61 8.36 5.80
C VAL A 106 5.76 8.65 7.05
N GLY A 107 5.70 9.91 7.49
CA GLY A 107 4.89 10.34 8.63
C GLY A 107 3.40 10.09 8.43
N ALA A 108 2.87 10.28 7.21
CA ALA A 108 1.48 9.97 6.86
C ALA A 108 1.17 8.45 6.92
N CYS A 109 2.18 7.60 6.78
CA CYS A 109 2.04 6.15 6.81
C CYS A 109 2.17 5.54 8.22
N LYS A 110 2.72 6.27 9.19
CA LYS A 110 3.01 5.77 10.54
C LYS A 110 2.12 6.43 11.60
N TYR A 111 1.63 5.62 12.55
CA TYR A 111 0.94 6.09 13.75
C TYR A 111 1.93 6.78 14.71
N PRO A 112 1.43 7.69 15.58
CA PRO A 112 2.23 8.26 16.67
C PRO A 112 2.90 7.19 17.53
N PRO A 113 4.13 7.43 18.04
CA PRO A 113 4.91 8.66 17.94
C PRO A 113 5.79 8.74 16.67
N LEU A 114 5.80 7.71 15.82
CA LEU A 114 6.71 7.63 14.66
C LEU A 114 6.22 8.45 13.45
N GLY A 115 4.97 8.87 13.47
CA GLY A 115 4.35 9.69 12.43
C GLY A 115 3.07 10.33 12.94
N TYR A 116 2.24 10.76 12.01
CA TYR A 116 1.02 11.54 12.28
C TYR A 116 -0.23 10.94 11.63
N ARG A 117 -0.17 9.66 11.21
CA ARG A 117 -1.34 8.92 10.73
C ARG A 117 -2.45 8.96 11.78
N SER A 118 -3.65 9.39 11.38
CA SER A 118 -4.83 9.30 12.23
C SER A 118 -5.35 7.86 12.33
N PHE A 119 -5.89 7.47 13.48
CA PHE A 119 -6.36 6.11 13.72
C PHE A 119 -7.75 5.87 13.13
N GLY A 120 -7.80 5.23 11.97
CA GLY A 120 -9.05 4.87 11.30
C GLY A 120 -9.08 3.52 10.56
N PRO A 121 -8.42 2.43 11.01
CA PRO A 121 -8.24 1.21 10.21
C PRO A 121 -9.55 0.42 10.06
N THR A 122 -10.44 0.93 9.21
CA THR A 122 -11.84 0.53 9.08
C THR A 122 -11.94 -0.85 8.44
N ARG A 123 -11.34 -1.03 7.26
CA ARG A 123 -11.25 -2.32 6.59
C ARG A 123 -9.96 -3.05 6.95
N ALA A 124 -8.86 -2.33 7.13
CA ALA A 124 -7.53 -2.92 7.29
C ALA A 124 -7.49 -4.03 8.36
N ARG A 125 -8.19 -3.87 9.49
CA ARG A 125 -8.30 -4.88 10.56
C ARG A 125 -8.94 -6.21 10.14
N VAL A 126 -9.82 -6.20 9.14
CA VAL A 126 -10.48 -7.42 8.62
C VAL A 126 -9.46 -8.32 7.93
N TYR A 127 -8.58 -7.73 7.12
CA TYR A 127 -7.52 -8.46 6.41
C TYR A 127 -6.29 -8.72 7.31
N ALA A 128 -5.96 -7.75 8.16
CA ALA A 128 -4.70 -7.72 8.88
C ALA A 128 -4.76 -8.24 10.32
N GLY A 129 -5.93 -8.42 10.90
CA GLY A 129 -6.11 -8.82 12.29
C GLY A 129 -6.44 -7.65 13.22
N LYS A 130 -7.00 -8.01 14.39
CA LYS A 130 -7.51 -7.07 15.40
C LYS A 130 -6.41 -6.19 16.01
N ASP A 131 -5.19 -6.71 16.06
CA ASP A 131 -3.97 -6.07 16.57
C ASP A 131 -3.26 -5.20 15.51
N TYR A 132 -3.97 -4.77 14.45
CA TYR A 132 -3.42 -3.88 13.42
C TYR A 132 -2.81 -2.60 14.01
N GLY A 133 -3.48 -1.96 14.97
CA GLY A 133 -3.02 -0.70 15.56
C GLY A 133 -1.65 -0.81 16.22
N ASP A 134 -1.36 -1.97 16.82
CA ASP A 134 -0.14 -2.20 17.58
C ASP A 134 1.07 -2.46 16.67
N TYR A 135 0.84 -3.07 15.51
CA TYR A 135 1.91 -3.57 14.63
C TYR A 135 1.97 -2.92 13.25
N ALA A 136 1.02 -2.04 12.88
CA ALA A 136 0.99 -1.41 11.55
C ALA A 136 2.28 -0.63 11.24
N ASN A 137 2.88 0.02 12.24
CA ASN A 137 4.15 0.72 12.08
C ASN A 137 5.29 -0.22 11.65
N ASP A 138 5.24 -1.49 12.03
CA ASP A 138 6.26 -2.48 11.68
C ASP A 138 5.97 -3.18 10.35
N GLU A 139 4.73 -3.24 9.88
CA GLU A 139 4.35 -4.07 8.74
C GLU A 139 4.05 -3.27 7.47
N ILE A 140 3.64 -1.99 7.57
CA ILE A 140 3.36 -1.14 6.41
C ILE A 140 4.66 -0.75 5.70
N LEU A 141 4.72 -1.05 4.40
CA LEU A 141 5.79 -0.62 3.49
C LEU A 141 5.55 0.80 2.98
N THR A 142 6.63 1.59 2.89
CA THR A 142 6.64 2.95 2.36
C THR A 142 7.68 3.03 1.26
N LEU A 143 7.25 3.25 0.03
CA LEU A 143 8.09 3.21 -1.16
C LEU A 143 8.03 4.58 -1.85
N ALA A 144 9.08 5.38 -1.75
CA ALA A 144 9.19 6.66 -2.43
C ALA A 144 9.70 6.46 -3.87
N MET A 145 9.07 7.10 -4.85
CA MET A 145 9.57 7.14 -6.22
C MET A 145 10.47 8.37 -6.42
N VAL A 146 11.71 8.10 -6.85
CA VAL A 146 12.70 9.10 -7.27
C VAL A 146 12.65 9.13 -8.80
N GLU A 147 12.00 10.16 -9.34
CA GLU A 147 11.66 10.20 -10.78
C GLU A 147 11.88 11.57 -11.44
N THR A 148 12.58 12.48 -10.74
CA THR A 148 13.01 13.76 -11.30
C THR A 148 14.49 13.98 -11.02
N HIS A 149 15.09 14.99 -11.68
CA HIS A 149 16.48 15.38 -11.41
C HIS A 149 16.68 15.99 -10.01
N GLN A 150 15.63 16.54 -9.40
CA GLN A 150 15.74 17.15 -8.08
C GLN A 150 15.89 16.11 -6.95
N ALA A 151 15.36 14.91 -7.18
CA ALA A 151 15.20 13.84 -6.21
C ALA A 151 16.51 13.13 -5.80
#